data_AF-B5GXF5-F1
#
_entry.id   AF-B5GXF5-F1
#
_cell.length_a   1.000
_cell.length_b   1.000
_cell.length_c   1.000
_cell.angle_alpha   90.00
_cell.angle_beta   90.00
_cell.angle_gamma   90.00
#
_symmetry.space_group_name_H-M   'P 1'
#
loop_
_entity.id
_entity.type
_entity.pdbx_description
1 polymer ?
#
loop_
_entity_poly.entity_id
_entity_poly.type
_entity_poly.pdbx_seq_one_letter_code
_entity_poly.pdbx_strand_id
1 'polypeptide(L)'
;MPDHPAWHFDLVLSAPLTEEQSNTLDHLDRFHEGGLGLVEGPGYAGFLCVVRAETLTAAIADTLERFEELPGVLVRSVKLDHIALDENGMWTPAVVPPPPPLEDDPAF
;
A
#
# COMPACT_ATOMS: atom_id res chain seq x y z
N MET A 1 16.64 -6.11 17.11
CA MET A 1 16.32 -6.59 15.75
C MET A 1 16.60 -5.43 14.82
N PRO A 2 17.20 -5.63 13.62
CA PRO A 2 17.36 -4.52 12.70
C PRO A 2 15.97 -3.94 12.36
N ASP A 3 15.85 -2.62 12.42
CA ASP A 3 14.67 -1.90 11.95
C ASP A 3 14.61 -2.07 10.43
N HIS A 4 13.84 -3.06 9.96
CA HIS A 4 13.62 -3.24 8.53
C HIS A 4 12.78 -2.08 7.99
N PRO A 5 13.07 -1.60 6.77
CA PRO A 5 12.28 -0.53 6.17
C PRO A 5 10.81 -0.94 6.03
N ALA A 6 9.90 -0.01 6.31
CA ALA A 6 8.48 -0.18 6.09
C ALA A 6 8.14 0.19 4.65
N TRP A 7 7.65 -0.79 3.88
CA TRP A 7 7.21 -0.61 2.50
C TRP A 7 5.72 -0.31 2.46
N HIS A 8 5.35 0.68 1.66
CA HIS A 8 3.97 1.14 1.46
C HIS A 8 3.55 0.88 0.01
N PHE A 9 2.49 0.10 -0.19
CA PHE A 9 1.97 -0.21 -1.51
C PHE A 9 0.48 -0.60 -1.44
N ASP A 10 -0.25 -0.37 -2.51
CA ASP A 10 -1.62 -0.84 -2.69
C ASP A 10 -1.65 -2.12 -3.52
N LEU A 11 -2.45 -3.09 -3.09
CA LEU A 11 -2.88 -4.21 -3.92
C LEU A 11 -4.26 -3.90 -4.50
N VAL A 12 -4.36 -3.74 -5.80
CA VAL A 12 -5.63 -3.51 -6.48
C VAL A 12 -6.25 -4.86 -6.83
N LEU A 13 -7.48 -5.09 -6.40
CA LEU A 13 -8.22 -6.29 -6.72
C LEU A 13 -8.86 -6.21 -8.11
N SER A 14 -9.10 -7.36 -8.71
CA SER A 14 -9.80 -7.48 -10.00
C SER A 14 -11.31 -7.26 -9.88
N ALA A 15 -11.86 -7.51 -8.70
CA ALA A 15 -13.26 -7.32 -8.35
C ALA A 15 -13.38 -6.94 -6.86
N PRO A 16 -14.49 -6.31 -6.45
CA PRO A 16 -14.84 -6.15 -5.05
C PRO A 16 -14.87 -7.49 -4.31
N LEU A 17 -14.57 -7.47 -3.02
CA LEU A 17 -14.71 -8.66 -2.19
C LEU A 17 -16.17 -9.06 -2.09
N THR A 18 -16.43 -10.36 -2.08
CA THR A 18 -17.76 -10.87 -1.72
C THR A 18 -17.97 -10.73 -0.21
N GLU A 19 -19.23 -10.77 0.23
CA GLU A 19 -19.58 -10.74 1.66
C GLU A 19 -18.88 -11.87 2.45
N GLU A 20 -18.76 -13.06 1.85
CA GLU A 20 -18.05 -14.20 2.44
C GLU A 20 -16.55 -13.95 2.58
N GLN A 21 -15.93 -13.30 1.59
CA GLN A 21 -14.51 -12.95 1.63
C GLN A 21 -14.24 -11.84 2.65
N SER A 22 -15.11 -10.83 2.73
CA SER A 22 -15.01 -9.77 3.75
C SER A 22 -15.15 -10.35 5.16
N ASN A 23 -16.11 -11.25 5.37
CA ASN A 23 -16.31 -11.90 6.67
C ASN A 23 -15.13 -12.80 7.04
N THR A 24 -14.55 -13.50 6.06
CA THR A 24 -13.30 -14.27 6.26
C THR A 24 -12.16 -13.34 6.66
N LEU A 25 -12.04 -12.18 6.02
CA LEU A 25 -11.02 -11.17 6.34
C LEU A 25 -11.16 -10.64 7.77
N ASP A 26 -12.39 -10.32 8.21
CA ASP A 26 -12.68 -9.85 9.57
C ASP A 26 -12.28 -10.87 10.66
N HIS A 27 -12.21 -12.15 10.29
CA HIS A 27 -11.81 -13.23 11.19
C HIS A 27 -10.31 -13.55 11.17
N LEU A 28 -9.53 -12.96 10.25
CA LEU A 28 -8.09 -13.17 10.17
C LEU A 28 -7.35 -12.09 10.98
N ASP A 29 -7.04 -12.41 12.24
CA ASP A 29 -6.27 -11.52 13.16
C ASP A 29 -4.97 -10.97 12.52
N ARG A 30 -4.33 -11.72 11.62
CA ARG A 30 -3.13 -11.30 10.88
C ARG A 30 -3.33 -10.10 9.95
N PHE A 31 -4.56 -9.84 9.49
CA PHE A 31 -4.90 -8.63 8.75
C PHE A 31 -5.10 -7.44 9.70
N HIS A 32 -5.52 -7.69 10.94
CA HIS A 32 -5.70 -6.68 11.98
C HIS A 32 -4.41 -6.30 12.73
N GLU A 33 -3.32 -7.05 12.59
CA GLU A 33 -2.00 -6.74 13.18
C GLU A 33 -1.29 -5.49 12.59
N GLY A 34 -2.04 -4.64 11.87
CA GLY A 34 -1.64 -3.23 11.64
C GLY A 34 -0.83 -2.97 10.38
N GLY A 35 -0.91 -3.85 9.38
CA GLY A 35 -0.21 -3.70 8.11
C GLY A 35 -1.06 -3.77 6.86
N LEU A 36 -2.35 -4.12 6.95
CA LEU A 36 -3.22 -4.31 5.79
C LEU A 36 -4.57 -3.64 6.04
N GLY A 37 -4.88 -2.59 5.28
CA GLY A 37 -6.15 -1.89 5.34
C GLY A 37 -6.97 -2.14 4.09
N LEU A 38 -8.20 -2.63 4.23
CA LEU A 38 -9.14 -2.75 3.11
C LEU A 38 -9.60 -1.35 2.69
N VAL A 39 -9.54 -1.07 1.39
CA VAL A 39 -10.00 0.18 0.77
C VAL A 39 -11.00 -0.18 -0.33
N GLU A 40 -12.25 0.24 -0.16
CA GLU A 40 -13.32 -0.01 -1.11
C GLU A 40 -13.99 1.29 -1.56
N GLY A 41 -14.38 1.32 -2.83
CA GLY A 41 -15.08 2.41 -3.46
C GLY A 41 -15.90 1.93 -4.67
N PRO A 42 -16.73 2.80 -5.26
CA PRO A 42 -17.56 2.43 -6.40
C PRO A 42 -16.68 1.99 -7.60
N GLY A 43 -16.68 0.69 -7.89
CA GLY A 43 -15.88 0.09 -8.96
C GLY A 43 -14.40 -0.13 -8.62
N TYR A 44 -14.01 0.05 -7.36
CA TYR A 44 -12.63 -0.10 -6.89
C TYR A 44 -12.60 -0.88 -5.57
N ALA A 45 -11.76 -1.90 -5.50
CA ALA A 45 -11.42 -2.56 -4.25
C ALA A 45 -9.92 -2.83 -4.24
N GLY A 46 -9.30 -2.62 -3.10
CA GLY A 46 -7.87 -2.81 -2.91
C GLY A 46 -7.48 -2.88 -1.45
N PHE A 47 -6.21 -3.17 -1.21
CA PHE A 47 -5.61 -3.17 0.11
C PHE A 47 -4.45 -2.21 0.17
N LEU A 48 -4.49 -1.28 1.12
CA LEU A 48 -3.34 -0.48 1.51
C LEU A 48 -2.44 -1.35 2.39
N CYS A 49 -1.19 -1.56 1.97
CA CYS A 49 -0.26 -2.47 2.63
C CYS A 49 0.94 -1.69 3.18
N VAL A 50 1.23 -1.93 4.46
CA VAL A 50 2.38 -1.39 5.19
C VAL A 50 3.12 -2.55 5.83
N VAL A 51 4.21 -3.00 5.19
CA VAL A 51 4.93 -4.22 5.59
C VAL A 51 6.41 -3.94 5.80
N ARG A 52 6.93 -4.37 6.96
CA ARG A 52 8.35 -4.29 7.28
C ARG A 52 9.09 -5.48 6.68
N ALA A 53 9.99 -5.23 5.74
CA ALA A 53 10.80 -6.28 5.13
C ALA A 53 12.12 -5.72 4.60
N GLU A 54 13.11 -6.59 4.41
CA GLU A 54 14.43 -6.19 3.87
C GLU A 54 14.34 -5.60 2.46
N THR A 55 13.37 -6.05 1.65
CA THR A 55 13.16 -5.57 0.28
C THR A 55 11.68 -5.42 -0.02
N LEU A 56 11.35 -4.56 -0.99
CA LEU A 56 9.98 -4.43 -1.50
C LEU A 56 9.44 -5.77 -2.01
N THR A 57 10.25 -6.54 -2.73
CA THR A 57 9.83 -7.86 -3.24
C THR A 57 9.47 -8.79 -2.10
N ALA A 58 10.25 -8.78 -1.00
CA ALA A 58 9.92 -9.57 0.20
C ALA A 58 8.64 -9.07 0.87
N ALA A 59 8.41 -7.76 0.93
CA ALA A 59 7.18 -7.19 1.47
C ALA A 59 5.93 -7.58 0.64
N ILE A 60 6.04 -7.55 -0.69
CA ILE A 60 4.97 -7.97 -1.61
C ILE A 60 4.73 -9.47 -1.46
N ALA A 61 5.80 -10.30 -1.41
CA ALA A 61 5.68 -11.74 -1.27
C ALA A 61 5.00 -12.14 0.05
N ASP A 62 5.43 -11.55 1.17
CA ASP A 62 4.80 -11.76 2.50
C ASP A 62 3.32 -11.40 2.48
N THR A 63 2.98 -10.31 1.79
CA THR A 63 1.58 -9.90 1.67
C THR A 63 0.77 -10.87 0.81
N LEU A 64 1.30 -11.28 -0.34
CA LEU A 64 0.61 -12.22 -1.24
C LEU A 64 0.43 -13.61 -0.60
N GLU A 65 1.36 -14.06 0.23
CA GLU A 65 1.23 -15.31 0.99
C GLU A 65 0.00 -15.27 1.92
N ARG A 66 -0.28 -14.12 2.55
CA ARG A 66 -1.49 -13.94 3.39
C ARG A 66 -2.79 -14.04 2.59
N PHE A 67 -2.77 -13.76 1.29
CA PHE A 67 -3.94 -13.92 0.42
C PHE A 67 -4.21 -15.39 0.06
N GLU A 68 -3.27 -16.31 0.27
CA GLU A 68 -3.56 -17.75 0.15
C GLU A 68 -4.62 -18.20 1.18
N GLU A 69 -4.72 -17.50 2.31
CA GLU A 69 -5.76 -17.71 3.34
C GLU A 69 -7.14 -17.11 2.95
N LEU A 70 -7.22 -16.37 1.83
CA LEU A 70 -8.44 -15.74 1.29
C LEU A 70 -8.74 -16.26 -0.11
N PRO A 71 -9.29 -17.49 -0.21
CA PRO A 71 -9.54 -18.12 -1.50
C PRO A 71 -10.49 -17.30 -2.38
N GLY A 72 -10.12 -17.20 -3.66
CA GLY A 72 -10.93 -16.50 -4.68
C GLY A 72 -10.68 -15.00 -4.80
N VAL A 73 -9.82 -14.41 -3.97
CA VAL A 73 -9.38 -13.03 -4.14
C VAL A 73 -8.34 -12.97 -5.26
N LEU A 74 -8.57 -12.11 -6.26
CA LEU A 74 -7.66 -11.95 -7.41
C LEU A 74 -7.04 -10.55 -7.41
N VAL A 75 -5.75 -10.48 -7.11
CA VAL A 75 -4.96 -9.25 -7.24
C VAL A 75 -4.70 -8.96 -8.72
N ARG A 76 -5.14 -7.79 -9.19
CA ARG A 76 -4.96 -7.31 -10.57
C ARG A 76 -3.59 -6.66 -10.76
N SER A 77 -3.18 -5.82 -9.81
CA SER A 77 -1.93 -5.07 -9.90
C SER A 77 -1.46 -4.60 -8.54
N VAL A 78 -0.14 -4.48 -8.37
CA VAL A 78 0.48 -3.79 -7.23
C VAL A 78 0.78 -2.36 -7.65
N LYS A 79 0.36 -1.39 -6.86
CA LYS A 79 0.77 0.01 -6.98
C LYS A 79 1.68 0.32 -5.80
N LEU A 80 2.85 0.85 -6.04
CA LEU A 80 3.59 1.48 -4.96
C LEU A 80 2.86 2.76 -4.58
N ASP A 81 2.86 3.09 -3.28
CA ASP A 81 2.43 4.43 -2.84
C ASP A 81 3.24 5.49 -3.61
N HIS A 82 2.75 6.72 -3.66
CA HIS A 82 3.29 7.76 -4.52
C HIS A 82 4.76 8.08 -4.16
N ILE A 83 5.71 7.34 -4.73
CA ILE A 83 7.13 7.67 -4.57
C ILE A 83 7.36 8.95 -5.34
N ALA A 84 7.73 10.02 -4.64
CA ALA A 84 8.09 11.25 -5.32
C ALA A 84 9.25 10.94 -6.28
N LEU A 85 9.21 11.49 -7.50
CA LEU A 85 10.16 11.11 -8.56
C LEU A 85 11.60 11.45 -8.18
N ASP A 86 11.81 12.37 -7.24
CA ASP A 86 13.10 12.66 -6.63
C ASP A 86 13.58 11.55 -5.67
N GLU A 87 12.68 10.89 -4.95
CA GLU A 87 13.02 9.87 -3.95
C GLU A 87 13.42 8.51 -4.55
N ASN A 88 12.96 8.18 -5.78
CA ASN A 88 13.37 6.95 -6.48
C ASN A 88 14.46 7.16 -7.53
N GLY A 89 15.05 8.35 -7.60
CA GLY A 89 16.10 8.66 -8.57
C GLY A 89 15.63 8.76 -10.03
N MET A 90 14.32 8.83 -10.28
CA MET A 90 13.73 9.07 -11.61
C MET A 90 13.41 10.55 -11.86
N TRP A 91 14.03 11.45 -11.10
CA TRP A 91 13.87 12.89 -11.31
C TRP A 91 14.33 13.27 -12.72
N THR A 92 13.49 14.01 -13.42
CA THR A 92 13.83 14.62 -14.70
C THR A 92 13.41 16.10 -14.69
N PRO A 93 14.06 16.96 -15.49
CA PRO A 93 13.66 18.36 -15.62
C PRO A 93 12.22 18.61 -16.07
N ALA A 94 11.52 17.58 -16.58
CA ALA A 94 10.11 17.64 -16.94
C ALA A 94 9.16 17.54 -15.73
N VAL A 95 9.69 17.23 -14.54
CA VAL A 95 8.94 17.10 -13.28
C VAL A 95 9.26 18.30 -12.41
N VAL A 96 8.28 19.19 -12.22
CA VAL A 96 8.44 20.38 -11.38
C VAL A 96 8.45 19.94 -9.91
N PRO A 97 9.50 20.24 -9.14
CA PRO A 97 9.48 19.97 -7.70
C PRO A 97 8.33 20.73 -7.05
N PRO A 98 7.70 20.18 -5.99
CA PRO A 98 6.68 20.92 -5.25
C PRO A 98 7.28 22.26 -4.79
N PRO A 99 6.49 23.36 -4.81
CA PRO A 99 6.98 24.64 -4.33
C PRO A 99 7.49 24.49 -2.89
N PRO A 100 8.58 25.17 -2.51
CA PRO A 100 9.05 25.14 -1.14
C PRO A 100 7.89 25.50 -0.20
N PRO A 101 7.80 24.86 0.99
CA PRO A 101 6.79 25.24 1.96
C PRO A 101 6.91 26.75 2.16
N LEU A 102 5.78 27.45 2.02
CA LEU A 102 5.73 28.87 2.33
C LEU A 102 6.23 29.00 3.77
N GLU A 103 7.39 29.62 3.96
CA GLU A 103 7.80 30.09 5.27
C GLU A 103 6.59 30.89 5.78
N ASP A 104 6.05 30.49 6.93
CA ASP A 104 5.04 31.25 7.65
C ASP A 104 5.60 32.67 7.74
N ASP A 105 5.10 33.57 6.89
CA ASP A 105 5.48 34.96 6.86
C ASP A 105 5.11 35.48 8.26
N PRO A 106 6.08 35.74 9.15
CA PRO A 106 5.73 36.28 10.45
C PRO A 106 5.36 37.73 10.17
N ALA A 107 4.10 37.95 9.81
CA ALA A 107 3.52 39.25 9.66
C ALA A 107 3.70 40.01 10.99
N PHE A 108 4.67 40.91 11.02
CA PHE A 108 4.86 41.95 12.02
C PHE A 108 5.13 43.27 11.31
#